data_AF-A0A3G9GA64-F1
#
_entry.id   AF-A0A3G9GA64-F1
#
_cell.length_a   1.000
_cell.length_b   1.000
_cell.length_c   1.000
_cell.angle_alpha   90.00
_cell.angle_beta   90.00
_cell.angle_gamma   90.00
#
_symmetry.space_group_name_H-M   'P 1'
#
loop_
_entity.id
_entity.type
_entity.pdbx_description
1 polymer ?
#
loop_
_entity_poly.entity_id
_entity_poly.type
_entity_poly.pdbx_seq_one_letter_code
_entity_poly.pdbx_strand_id
1 'polypeptide(L)'
;MVEMARLNPEVLLVHTILSDGMQHALQQYREYLPQMRVVFGLDDLVGALPEKSVLHRIWRKTMPDARPRLRAVLKNADSLIVSTEPLVEACRDMIDDIHVIPNRLARSMWDGLQTRRGRGRKPRVGWVGAQQHQGDLALILDVVKQTAHEVDWVFMGMCLPEMRPYIAEEHGWVPFQDYPAKVAALDLDLAIAPLEVNTFNESKSNLRLLEYGAMRWPVICTDIYPYQTNNAPVCRVPNTTQAWVEAIRARVHDLDAAYREGDALRAWVDRHYWLEDHLDDWQQALTGQAVKK
;
A
#
# COMPACT_ATOMS: atom_id res chain seq x y z
N MET A 1 -1.44 30.94 11.93
CA MET A 1 -0.52 31.99 11.43
C MET A 1 0.60 32.31 12.39
N VAL A 2 0.35 32.88 13.58
CA VAL A 2 1.41 33.32 14.52
C VAL A 2 2.39 32.19 14.87
N GLU A 3 1.89 31.00 15.20
CA GLU A 3 2.75 29.85 15.49
C GLU A 3 3.60 29.40 14.31
N MET A 4 3.03 29.35 13.09
CA MET A 4 3.77 28.96 11.88
C MET A 4 4.87 29.98 11.54
N ALA A 5 4.56 31.27 11.64
CA ALA A 5 5.54 32.33 11.44
C ALA A 5 6.66 32.29 12.50
N ARG A 6 6.34 31.92 13.75
CA ARG A 6 7.32 31.75 14.83
C ARG A 6 8.25 30.55 14.58
N LEU A 7 7.71 29.45 14.05
CA LEU A 7 8.51 28.29 13.66
C LEU A 7 9.41 28.60 12.46
N ASN A 8 8.96 29.46 11.55
CA ASN A 8 9.65 29.86 10.32
C ASN A 8 10.29 28.68 9.57
N PRO A 9 9.51 27.62 9.25
CA PRO A 9 10.08 26.45 8.58
C PRO A 9 10.44 26.78 7.14
N GLU A 10 11.50 26.14 6.64
CA GLU A 10 11.90 26.22 5.23
C GLU A 10 10.94 25.42 4.34
N VAL A 11 10.44 24.29 4.84
CA VAL A 11 9.57 23.36 4.11
C VAL A 11 8.39 22.94 4.98
N LEU A 12 7.19 22.93 4.39
CA LEU A 12 5.97 22.37 4.96
C LEU A 12 5.49 21.20 4.07
N LEU A 13 5.58 19.98 4.58
CA LEU A 13 5.00 18.79 3.96
C LEU A 13 3.57 18.58 4.47
N VAL A 14 2.60 18.46 3.55
CA VAL A 14 1.18 18.26 3.86
C VAL A 14 0.68 16.98 3.19
N HIS A 15 0.21 16.01 3.97
CA HIS A 15 -0.38 14.78 3.43
C HIS A 15 -1.91 14.86 3.37
N THR A 16 -2.49 14.66 2.19
CA THR A 16 -3.92 14.35 1.90
C THR A 16 -4.98 14.91 2.88
N ILE A 17 -4.86 16.18 3.30
CA ILE A 17 -5.90 16.88 4.07
C ILE A 17 -6.60 17.87 3.13
N LEU A 18 -7.87 17.59 2.81
CA LEU A 18 -8.67 18.35 1.84
C LEU A 18 -9.76 19.23 2.49
N SER A 19 -9.65 19.50 3.78
CA SER A 19 -10.62 20.30 4.54
C SER A 19 -10.57 21.79 4.17
N ASP A 20 -11.68 22.50 4.38
CA ASP A 20 -11.74 23.96 4.17
C ASP A 20 -10.72 24.70 5.04
N GLY A 21 -10.52 24.24 6.28
CA GLY A 21 -9.53 24.81 7.19
C GLY A 21 -8.09 24.67 6.66
N MET A 22 -7.75 23.54 6.03
CA MET A 22 -6.44 23.36 5.41
C MET A 22 -6.27 24.25 4.18
N GLN A 23 -7.29 24.33 3.33
CA GLN A 23 -7.26 25.22 2.16
C GLN A 23 -7.06 26.68 2.59
N HIS A 24 -7.80 27.13 3.59
CA HIS A 24 -7.66 28.48 4.13
C HIS A 24 -6.26 28.70 4.72
N ALA A 25 -5.74 27.74 5.51
CA ALA A 25 -4.40 27.84 6.08
C ALA A 25 -3.32 27.96 5.01
N LEU A 26 -3.39 27.13 3.95
CA LEU A 26 -2.44 27.18 2.84
C LEU A 26 -2.48 28.53 2.10
N GLN A 27 -3.67 29.08 1.85
CA GLN A 27 -3.81 30.42 1.26
C GLN A 27 -3.13 31.48 2.14
N GLN A 28 -3.35 31.47 3.45
CA GLN A 28 -2.68 32.40 4.36
C GLN A 28 -1.16 32.18 4.39
N TYR A 29 -0.69 30.94 4.31
CA TYR A 29 0.74 30.67 4.22
C TYR A 29 1.36 31.16 2.91
N ARG A 30 0.63 31.13 1.79
CA ARG A 30 1.09 31.76 0.54
C ARG A 30 1.12 33.28 0.62
N GLU A 31 0.17 33.89 1.29
CA GLU A 31 0.11 35.35 1.44
C GLU A 31 1.19 35.90 2.39
N TYR A 32 1.38 35.26 3.55
CA TYR A 32 2.20 35.82 4.64
C TYR A 32 3.55 35.13 4.85
N LEU A 33 3.76 33.93 4.29
CA LEU A 33 5.03 33.18 4.35
C LEU A 33 5.43 32.69 2.94
N PRO A 34 5.56 33.59 1.95
CA PRO A 34 5.78 33.22 0.55
C PRO A 34 7.11 32.47 0.31
N GLN A 35 8.08 32.60 1.21
CA GLN A 35 9.38 31.93 1.15
C GLN A 35 9.35 30.46 1.60
N MET A 36 8.31 30.04 2.34
CA MET A 36 8.19 28.66 2.81
C MET A 36 7.84 27.76 1.62
N ARG A 37 8.58 26.68 1.40
CA ARG A 37 8.21 25.70 0.36
C ARG A 37 7.07 24.81 0.88
N VAL A 38 6.00 24.65 0.11
CA VAL A 38 4.87 23.77 0.43
C VAL A 38 4.94 22.57 -0.50
N VAL A 39 5.12 21.38 0.08
CA VAL A 39 5.13 20.12 -0.64
C VAL A 39 3.89 19.34 -0.24
N PHE A 40 3.12 18.87 -1.23
CA PHE A 40 1.94 18.05 -0.97
C PHE A 40 2.26 16.58 -1.19
N GLY A 41 1.79 15.69 -0.30
CA GLY A 41 1.93 14.24 -0.42
C GLY A 41 0.58 13.58 -0.70
N LEU A 42 0.53 12.70 -1.71
CA LEU A 42 -0.67 11.95 -2.09
C LEU A 42 -0.39 10.45 -2.27
N ASP A 43 -1.09 9.63 -1.49
CA ASP A 43 -0.89 8.17 -1.46
C ASP A 43 -1.97 7.37 -2.20
N ASP A 44 -3.18 7.91 -2.31
CA ASP A 44 -4.35 7.25 -2.90
C ASP A 44 -5.07 8.17 -3.90
N LEU A 45 -5.74 7.57 -4.89
CA LEU A 45 -6.47 8.32 -5.90
C LEU A 45 -7.73 9.00 -5.30
N VAL A 46 -7.67 10.32 -5.18
CA VAL A 46 -8.78 11.12 -4.65
C VAL A 46 -9.97 11.12 -5.60
N GLY A 47 -11.15 10.78 -5.06
CA GLY A 47 -12.42 10.85 -5.78
C GLY A 47 -12.78 9.60 -6.59
N ALA A 48 -11.97 8.52 -6.51
CA ALA A 48 -12.20 7.29 -7.26
C ALA A 48 -12.43 6.05 -6.37
N LEU A 49 -12.80 6.23 -5.09
CA LEU A 49 -12.99 5.11 -4.15
C LEU A 49 -13.95 4.04 -4.72
N PRO A 50 -13.57 2.74 -4.72
CA PRO A 50 -14.40 1.68 -5.25
C PRO A 50 -15.76 1.58 -4.55
N GLU A 51 -16.83 1.26 -5.29
CA GLU A 51 -18.20 1.21 -4.75
C GLU A 51 -18.37 0.25 -3.58
N LYS A 52 -17.63 -0.87 -3.62
CA LYS A 52 -17.63 -1.90 -2.57
C LYS A 52 -16.82 -1.51 -1.33
N SER A 53 -16.10 -0.38 -1.34
CA SER A 53 -15.44 0.11 -0.13
C SER A 53 -16.47 0.60 0.87
N VAL A 54 -16.30 0.21 2.14
CA VAL A 54 -17.14 0.70 3.25
C VAL A 54 -17.14 2.22 3.39
N LEU A 55 -16.08 2.89 2.89
CA LEU A 55 -15.94 4.34 2.93
C LEU A 55 -16.60 5.05 1.74
N HIS A 56 -16.94 4.34 0.66
CA HIS A 56 -17.46 4.96 -0.56
C HIS A 56 -18.68 5.85 -0.30
N ARG A 57 -19.67 5.33 0.44
CA ARG A 57 -20.90 6.06 0.76
C ARG A 57 -20.66 7.29 1.64
N ILE A 58 -19.72 7.20 2.57
CA ILE A 58 -19.36 8.31 3.46
C ILE A 58 -18.68 9.40 2.63
N TRP A 59 -17.64 9.04 1.89
CA TRP A 59 -16.86 9.98 1.09
C TRP A 59 -17.68 10.66 0.00
N ARG A 60 -18.56 9.94 -0.69
CA ARG A 60 -19.47 10.53 -1.68
C ARG A 60 -20.40 11.58 -1.06
N LYS A 61 -20.75 11.45 0.22
CA LYS A 61 -21.58 12.42 0.95
C LYS A 61 -20.79 13.57 1.54
N THR A 62 -19.65 13.27 2.16
CA THR A 62 -18.85 14.25 2.92
C THR A 62 -17.83 14.99 2.07
N MET A 63 -17.48 14.45 0.90
CA MET A 63 -16.44 14.99 0.02
C MET A 63 -16.81 14.78 -1.48
N PRO A 64 -18.02 15.17 -1.93
CA PRO A 64 -18.42 15.02 -3.33
C PRO A 64 -17.54 15.82 -4.31
N ASP A 65 -16.88 16.86 -3.81
CA ASP A 65 -16.00 17.78 -4.52
C ASP A 65 -14.51 17.49 -4.25
N ALA A 66 -14.16 16.25 -3.87
CA ALA A 66 -12.79 15.87 -3.49
C ALA A 66 -11.74 16.21 -4.58
N ARG A 67 -12.04 15.98 -5.87
CA ARG A 67 -11.12 16.31 -6.97
C ARG A 67 -10.97 17.83 -7.17
N PRO A 68 -12.05 18.64 -7.23
CA PRO A 68 -11.95 20.10 -7.14
C PRO A 68 -11.15 20.61 -5.91
N ARG A 69 -11.36 20.01 -4.74
CA ARG A 69 -10.62 20.36 -3.51
C ARG A 69 -9.14 20.05 -3.62
N LEU A 70 -8.77 18.89 -4.15
CA LEU A 70 -7.37 18.54 -4.43
C LEU A 70 -6.73 19.58 -5.34
N ARG A 71 -7.40 19.97 -6.44
CA ARG A 71 -6.90 21.02 -7.33
C ARG A 71 -6.71 22.36 -6.61
N ALA A 72 -7.64 22.76 -5.75
CA ALA A 72 -7.54 24.01 -4.99
C ALA A 72 -6.37 23.99 -3.99
N VAL A 73 -6.11 22.85 -3.36
CA VAL A 73 -4.97 22.64 -2.47
C VAL A 73 -3.65 22.68 -3.25
N LEU A 74 -3.56 21.95 -4.36
CA LEU A 74 -2.35 21.88 -5.18
C LEU A 74 -1.97 23.22 -5.82
N LYS A 75 -2.94 24.11 -6.10
CA LYS A 75 -2.64 25.49 -6.52
C LYS A 75 -1.83 26.30 -5.49
N ASN A 76 -1.82 25.88 -4.24
CA ASN A 76 -1.07 26.51 -3.15
C ASN A 76 0.17 25.69 -2.74
N ALA A 77 0.51 24.64 -3.49
CA ALA A 77 1.70 23.83 -3.29
C ALA A 77 2.74 24.16 -4.36
N ASP A 78 4.02 24.06 -4.00
CA ASP A 78 5.15 24.23 -4.91
C ASP A 78 5.48 22.93 -5.64
N SER A 79 5.19 21.77 -5.04
CA SER A 79 5.38 20.46 -5.67
C SER A 79 4.49 19.39 -5.03
N LEU A 80 4.34 18.27 -5.74
CA LEU A 80 3.58 17.10 -5.32
C LEU A 80 4.48 15.86 -5.27
N ILE A 81 4.42 15.11 -4.18
CA ILE A 81 5.01 13.79 -4.03
C ILE A 81 3.90 12.74 -4.16
N VAL A 82 4.08 11.77 -5.04
CA VAL A 82 3.20 10.61 -5.22
C VAL A 82 3.99 9.31 -5.17
N SER A 83 3.32 8.18 -4.91
CA SER A 83 3.99 6.88 -4.83
C SER A 83 4.04 6.10 -6.16
N THR A 84 3.26 6.50 -7.17
CA THR A 84 3.08 5.74 -8.41
C THR A 84 2.83 6.62 -9.65
N GLU A 85 3.13 6.08 -10.84
CA GLU A 85 2.90 6.79 -12.11
C GLU A 85 1.42 7.08 -12.40
N PRO A 86 0.45 6.18 -12.11
CA PRO A 86 -0.97 6.51 -12.29
C PRO A 86 -1.43 7.72 -11.47
N LEU A 87 -0.82 7.98 -10.30
CA LEU A 87 -1.10 9.19 -9.52
C LEU A 87 -0.50 10.44 -10.17
N VAL A 88 0.65 10.35 -10.86
CA VAL A 88 1.20 11.43 -11.70
C VAL A 88 0.18 11.77 -12.80
N GLU A 89 -0.26 10.76 -13.55
CA GLU A 89 -1.23 10.94 -14.63
C GLU A 89 -2.54 11.58 -14.13
N ALA A 90 -3.02 11.16 -12.95
CA ALA A 90 -4.23 11.70 -12.36
C ALA A 90 -4.13 13.18 -11.95
N CYS A 91 -2.91 13.68 -11.71
CA CYS A 91 -2.63 15.03 -11.19
C CYS A 91 -1.87 15.93 -12.16
N ARG A 92 -1.48 15.44 -13.35
CA ARG A 92 -0.68 16.17 -14.36
C ARG A 92 -1.29 17.50 -14.79
N ASP A 93 -2.62 17.63 -14.73
CA ASP A 93 -3.34 18.86 -15.05
C ASP A 93 -3.58 19.79 -13.84
N MET A 94 -3.06 19.43 -12.66
CA MET A 94 -3.29 20.15 -11.40
C MET A 94 -2.05 20.87 -10.87
N ILE A 95 -0.85 20.36 -11.16
CA ILE A 95 0.43 20.92 -10.71
C ILE A 95 1.55 20.45 -11.63
N ASP A 96 2.55 21.31 -11.86
CA ASP A 96 3.62 21.05 -12.83
C ASP A 96 4.77 20.21 -12.25
N ASP A 97 5.17 20.44 -11.00
CA ASP A 97 6.29 19.77 -10.34
C ASP A 97 5.80 18.54 -9.54
N ILE A 98 5.94 17.35 -10.12
CA ILE A 98 5.53 16.08 -9.52
C ILE A 98 6.74 15.13 -9.37
N HIS A 99 6.96 14.65 -8.15
CA HIS A 99 8.01 13.69 -7.80
C HIS A 99 7.39 12.34 -7.49
N VAL A 100 7.87 11.28 -8.15
CA VAL A 100 7.48 9.90 -7.83
C VAL A 100 8.47 9.33 -6.82
N ILE A 101 8.03 9.13 -5.59
CA ILE A 101 8.80 8.49 -4.53
C ILE A 101 8.05 7.25 -4.05
N PRO A 102 8.46 6.04 -4.50
CA PRO A 102 7.81 4.80 -4.09
C PRO A 102 7.87 4.60 -2.57
N ASN A 103 6.85 3.93 -2.03
CA ASN A 103 6.87 3.48 -0.63
C ASN A 103 8.03 2.52 -0.40
N ARG A 104 8.66 2.63 0.77
CA ARG A 104 9.81 1.82 1.20
C ARG A 104 9.69 1.44 2.65
N LEU A 105 10.31 0.33 3.03
CA LEU A 105 10.31 -0.16 4.40
C LEU A 105 11.51 0.42 5.16
N ALA A 106 11.31 0.76 6.43
CA ALA A 106 12.43 1.07 7.32
C ALA A 106 13.08 -0.22 7.82
N ARG A 107 14.41 -0.36 7.68
CA ARG A 107 15.15 -1.54 8.14
C ARG A 107 14.94 -1.80 9.62
N SER A 108 14.92 -0.74 10.42
CA SER A 108 14.69 -0.79 11.88
C SER A 108 13.39 -1.51 12.28
N MET A 109 12.39 -1.54 11.42
CA MET A 109 11.09 -2.18 11.67
C MET A 109 10.95 -3.56 11.03
N TRP A 110 11.62 -3.80 9.89
CA TRP A 110 11.30 -4.95 9.02
C TRP A 110 12.47 -5.91 8.77
N ASP A 111 13.72 -5.45 8.78
CA ASP A 111 14.86 -6.23 8.28
C ASP A 111 15.18 -7.46 9.17
N GLY A 112 15.07 -7.27 10.49
CA GLY A 112 15.37 -8.28 11.50
C GLY A 112 14.23 -9.27 11.81
N LEU A 113 13.07 -9.12 11.18
CA LEU A 113 11.91 -9.99 11.42
C LEU A 113 12.23 -11.44 11.03
N GLN A 114 11.75 -12.39 11.84
CA GLN A 114 11.92 -13.82 11.61
C GLN A 114 10.55 -14.46 11.43
N THR A 115 10.41 -15.31 10.42
CA THR A 115 9.22 -16.11 10.15
C THR A 115 9.58 -17.59 10.14
N ARG A 116 8.63 -18.44 10.52
CA ARG A 116 8.79 -19.90 10.45
C ARG A 116 8.09 -20.43 9.20
N ARG A 117 8.72 -21.41 8.55
CA ARG A 117 8.18 -22.17 7.42
C ARG A 117 7.61 -23.49 7.92
N GLY A 118 6.52 -23.95 7.32
CA GLY A 118 5.99 -25.31 7.49
C GLY A 118 5.60 -25.64 8.94
N ARG A 119 5.13 -24.64 9.69
CA ARG A 119 4.82 -24.81 11.13
C ARG A 119 3.55 -25.64 11.38
N GLY A 120 2.66 -25.72 10.40
CA GLY A 120 1.35 -26.38 10.52
C GLY A 120 1.31 -27.78 9.91
N ARG A 121 0.20 -28.49 10.15
CA ARG A 121 -0.09 -29.75 9.44
C ARG A 121 -0.43 -29.50 7.97
N LYS A 122 -1.11 -28.39 7.70
CA LYS A 122 -1.37 -27.90 6.35
C LYS A 122 -0.54 -26.63 6.09
N PRO A 123 -0.26 -26.32 4.82
CA PRO A 123 0.33 -25.04 4.44
C PRO A 123 -0.55 -23.87 4.90
N ARG A 124 0.08 -22.84 5.46
CA ARG A 124 -0.59 -21.63 5.94
C ARG A 124 -0.68 -20.61 4.80
N VAL A 125 -1.88 -20.40 4.28
CA VAL A 125 -2.13 -19.42 3.20
C VAL A 125 -2.84 -18.23 3.80
N GLY A 126 -2.37 -17.01 3.54
CA GLY A 126 -2.93 -15.87 4.26
C GLY A 126 -2.95 -14.54 3.55
N TRP A 127 -3.78 -13.67 4.12
CA TRP A 127 -4.01 -12.30 3.67
C TRP A 127 -3.94 -11.34 4.85
N VAL A 128 -3.36 -10.17 4.61
CA VAL A 128 -3.24 -9.09 5.58
C VAL A 128 -3.76 -7.81 4.93
N GLY A 129 -4.69 -7.11 5.57
CA GLY A 129 -5.19 -5.85 5.03
C GLY A 129 -6.30 -5.20 5.83
N ALA A 130 -6.68 -4.00 5.39
CA ALA A 130 -7.60 -3.13 6.11
C ALA A 130 -9.10 -3.44 5.91
N GLN A 131 -9.96 -2.72 6.65
CA GLN A 131 -11.42 -2.87 6.59
C GLN A 131 -12.07 -2.35 5.28
N GLN A 132 -11.27 -1.78 4.37
CA GLN A 132 -11.75 -1.17 3.13
C GLN A 132 -11.70 -2.12 1.91
N HIS A 133 -11.30 -3.38 2.11
CA HIS A 133 -10.97 -4.33 1.04
C HIS A 133 -12.11 -5.32 0.72
N GLN A 134 -13.37 -4.99 1.00
CA GLN A 134 -14.50 -5.88 0.76
C GLN A 134 -14.58 -6.36 -0.69
N GLY A 135 -14.37 -5.45 -1.66
CA GLY A 135 -14.34 -5.80 -3.08
C GLY A 135 -13.22 -6.76 -3.44
N ASP A 136 -12.04 -6.56 -2.85
CA ASP A 136 -10.85 -7.38 -3.09
C ASP A 136 -11.02 -8.79 -2.49
N LEU A 137 -11.58 -8.90 -1.29
CA LEU A 137 -11.83 -10.19 -0.63
C LEU A 137 -12.97 -10.98 -1.27
N ALA A 138 -13.97 -10.29 -1.85
CA ALA A 138 -15.04 -10.96 -2.58
C ALA A 138 -14.52 -11.77 -3.78
N LEU A 139 -13.40 -11.35 -4.39
CA LEU A 139 -12.77 -12.06 -5.52
C LEU A 139 -12.27 -13.46 -5.14
N ILE A 140 -11.86 -13.63 -3.89
CA ILE A 140 -11.24 -14.86 -3.40
C ILE A 140 -12.18 -15.71 -2.52
N LEU A 141 -13.43 -15.29 -2.33
CA LEU A 141 -14.38 -16.04 -1.49
C LEU A 141 -14.50 -17.50 -1.92
N ASP A 142 -14.72 -17.74 -3.22
CA ASP A 142 -14.85 -19.11 -3.74
C ASP A 142 -13.50 -19.83 -3.83
N VAL A 143 -12.39 -19.10 -3.94
CA VAL A 143 -11.03 -19.67 -3.86
C VAL A 143 -10.79 -20.24 -2.46
N VAL A 144 -11.14 -19.47 -1.41
CA VAL A 144 -11.03 -19.91 -0.01
C VAL A 144 -11.88 -21.16 0.21
N LYS A 145 -13.14 -21.16 -0.23
CA LYS A 145 -14.03 -22.33 -0.12
C LYS A 145 -13.45 -23.59 -0.77
N GLN A 146 -12.93 -23.45 -1.99
CA GLN A 146 -12.43 -24.60 -2.76
C GLN A 146 -11.14 -25.19 -2.19
N THR A 147 -10.35 -24.39 -1.48
CA THR A 147 -9.02 -24.78 -0.95
C THR A 147 -9.01 -25.02 0.55
N ALA A 148 -10.10 -24.77 1.27
CA ALA A 148 -10.19 -24.85 2.74
C ALA A 148 -9.80 -26.21 3.33
N HIS A 149 -9.96 -27.30 2.57
CA HIS A 149 -9.54 -28.63 3.01
C HIS A 149 -8.05 -28.89 2.79
N GLU A 150 -7.40 -28.14 1.90
CA GLU A 150 -6.01 -28.31 1.46
C GLU A 150 -5.04 -27.44 2.27
N VAL A 151 -5.49 -26.26 2.72
CA VAL A 151 -4.66 -25.26 3.41
C VAL A 151 -5.31 -24.79 4.71
N ASP A 152 -4.51 -24.16 5.58
CA ASP A 152 -5.01 -23.40 6.72
C ASP A 152 -5.03 -21.92 6.34
N TRP A 153 -6.23 -21.35 6.18
CA TRP A 153 -6.40 -19.94 5.85
C TRP A 153 -6.19 -19.05 7.08
N VAL A 154 -5.29 -18.07 6.96
CA VAL A 154 -4.90 -17.14 8.03
C VAL A 154 -5.17 -15.70 7.58
N PHE A 155 -6.06 -15.01 8.28
CA PHE A 155 -6.43 -13.63 7.95
C PHE A 155 -6.02 -12.68 9.07
N MET A 156 -5.48 -11.52 8.70
CA MET A 156 -5.29 -10.40 9.62
C MET A 156 -5.98 -9.15 9.11
N GLY A 157 -6.90 -8.62 9.92
CA GLY A 157 -7.73 -7.45 9.58
C GLY A 157 -9.14 -7.83 9.16
N MET A 158 -9.54 -7.48 7.92
CA MET A 158 -10.90 -7.78 7.44
C MET A 158 -11.07 -9.26 7.10
N CYS A 159 -12.19 -9.86 7.50
CA CYS A 159 -12.65 -11.16 7.01
C CYS A 159 -14.14 -11.07 6.71
N LEU A 160 -14.57 -11.49 5.51
CA LEU A 160 -15.99 -11.50 5.18
C LEU A 160 -16.72 -12.56 6.01
N PRO A 161 -17.95 -12.30 6.52
CA PRO A 161 -18.71 -13.27 7.30
C PRO A 161 -18.84 -14.64 6.62
N GLU A 162 -18.99 -14.65 5.30
CA GLU A 162 -19.13 -15.85 4.47
C GLU A 162 -17.84 -16.66 4.36
N MET A 163 -16.68 -16.05 4.61
CA MET A 163 -15.38 -16.72 4.59
C MET A 163 -15.06 -17.41 5.92
N ARG A 164 -15.54 -16.86 7.04
CA ARG A 164 -15.19 -17.30 8.41
C ARG A 164 -15.31 -18.80 8.66
N PRO A 165 -16.31 -19.55 8.14
CA PRO A 165 -16.37 -21.00 8.33
C PRO A 165 -15.17 -21.77 7.75
N TYR A 166 -14.39 -21.14 6.88
CA TYR A 166 -13.25 -21.71 6.16
C TYR A 166 -11.89 -21.15 6.64
N ILE A 167 -11.90 -20.19 7.57
CA ILE A 167 -10.69 -19.54 8.10
C ILE A 167 -10.22 -20.30 9.34
N ALA A 168 -8.96 -20.73 9.34
CA ALA A 168 -8.35 -21.41 10.47
C ALA A 168 -7.94 -20.41 11.57
N GLU A 169 -7.47 -19.23 11.19
CA GLU A 169 -7.05 -18.17 12.11
C GLU A 169 -7.47 -16.77 11.64
N GLU A 170 -8.12 -16.00 12.52
CA GLU A 170 -8.46 -14.58 12.30
C GLU A 170 -7.72 -13.74 13.36
N HIS A 171 -6.98 -12.72 12.90
CA HIS A 171 -6.17 -11.84 13.74
C HIS A 171 -6.64 -10.39 13.59
N GLY A 172 -6.78 -9.70 14.71
CA GLY A 172 -7.20 -8.29 14.75
C GLY A 172 -6.06 -7.30 14.51
N TRP A 173 -6.43 -6.02 14.54
CA TRP A 173 -5.48 -4.90 14.52
C TRP A 173 -4.63 -4.86 15.78
N VAL A 174 -3.40 -4.37 15.62
CA VAL A 174 -2.46 -4.09 16.70
C VAL A 174 -1.98 -2.64 16.57
N PRO A 175 -1.42 -2.05 17.65
CA PRO A 175 -0.73 -0.77 17.56
C PRO A 175 0.33 -0.77 16.45
N PHE A 176 0.55 0.39 15.82
CA PHE A 176 1.43 0.50 14.66
C PHE A 176 2.86 -0.03 14.94
N GLN A 177 3.41 0.25 16.12
CA GLN A 177 4.74 -0.23 16.48
C GLN A 177 4.85 -1.76 16.58
N ASP A 178 3.73 -2.45 16.86
CA ASP A 178 3.68 -3.90 17.00
C ASP A 178 3.33 -4.61 15.67
N TYR A 179 2.90 -3.83 14.66
CA TYR A 179 2.39 -4.35 13.39
C TYR A 179 3.39 -5.26 12.67
N PRO A 180 4.66 -4.87 12.42
CA PRO A 180 5.59 -5.72 11.67
C PRO A 180 5.84 -7.07 12.37
N ALA A 181 6.02 -7.07 13.69
CA ALA A 181 6.21 -8.28 14.48
C ALA A 181 4.94 -9.16 14.48
N LYS A 182 3.75 -8.55 14.56
CA LYS A 182 2.49 -9.27 14.50
C LYS A 182 2.28 -9.95 13.16
N VAL A 183 2.58 -9.27 12.06
CA VAL A 183 2.48 -9.85 10.72
C VAL A 183 3.47 -10.99 10.56
N ALA A 184 4.74 -10.82 10.95
CA ALA A 184 5.75 -11.89 10.88
C ALA A 184 5.31 -13.15 11.64
N ALA A 185 4.68 -12.98 12.81
CA ALA A 185 4.19 -14.09 13.64
C ALA A 185 3.02 -14.89 13.03
N LEU A 186 2.46 -14.46 11.89
CA LEU A 186 1.46 -15.25 11.15
C LEU A 186 2.08 -16.52 10.55
N ASP A 187 3.42 -16.54 10.34
CA ASP A 187 4.16 -17.69 9.82
C ASP A 187 3.52 -18.25 8.54
N LEU A 188 3.22 -17.39 7.55
CA LEU A 188 2.59 -17.86 6.31
C LEU A 188 3.58 -18.65 5.45
N ASP A 189 3.09 -19.71 4.83
CA ASP A 189 3.80 -20.46 3.81
C ASP A 189 3.59 -19.86 2.41
N LEU A 190 2.46 -19.18 2.23
CA LEU A 190 2.07 -18.49 1.00
C LEU A 190 1.18 -17.30 1.33
N ALA A 191 1.52 -16.14 0.81
CA ALA A 191 0.70 -14.94 0.96
C ALA A 191 -0.09 -14.65 -0.32
N ILE A 192 -1.27 -14.07 -0.16
CA ILE A 192 -2.07 -13.58 -1.28
C ILE A 192 -2.28 -12.07 -1.20
N ALA A 193 -2.33 -11.43 -2.37
CA ALA A 193 -2.60 -10.00 -2.52
C ALA A 193 -3.61 -9.76 -3.66
N PRO A 194 -4.91 -10.06 -3.45
CA PRO A 194 -5.94 -9.76 -4.43
C PRO A 194 -6.28 -8.26 -4.43
N LEU A 195 -6.54 -7.73 -5.62
CA LEU A 195 -7.10 -6.40 -5.84
C LEU A 195 -8.15 -6.46 -6.96
N GLU A 196 -9.29 -5.79 -6.78
CA GLU A 196 -10.22 -5.52 -7.87
C GLU A 196 -9.56 -4.60 -8.91
N VAL A 197 -9.77 -4.87 -10.19
CA VAL A 197 -9.24 -4.01 -11.27
C VAL A 197 -10.15 -2.79 -11.40
N ASN A 198 -9.70 -1.68 -10.85
CA ASN A 198 -10.33 -0.37 -10.94
C ASN A 198 -9.24 0.72 -10.82
N THR A 199 -9.54 1.94 -11.25
CA THR A 199 -8.56 3.04 -11.32
C THR A 199 -7.94 3.39 -9.96
N PHE A 200 -8.68 3.20 -8.87
CA PHE A 200 -8.17 3.42 -7.51
C PHE A 200 -7.12 2.38 -7.14
N ASN A 201 -7.42 1.09 -7.34
CA ASN A 201 -6.49 0.01 -7.06
C ASN A 201 -5.28 0.00 -8.01
N GLU A 202 -5.46 0.40 -9.27
CA GLU A 202 -4.36 0.59 -10.23
C GLU A 202 -3.38 1.68 -9.77
N SER A 203 -3.87 2.68 -9.03
CA SER A 203 -3.06 3.79 -8.53
C SER A 203 -2.34 3.49 -7.21
N LYS A 204 -2.66 2.38 -6.54
CA LYS A 204 -2.04 2.02 -5.25
C LYS A 204 -0.55 1.73 -5.38
N SER A 205 0.17 1.87 -4.28
CA SER A 205 1.56 1.39 -4.18
C SER A 205 1.64 -0.14 -4.07
N ASN A 206 2.86 -0.66 -4.21
CA ASN A 206 3.19 -2.08 -4.08
C ASN A 206 3.45 -2.53 -2.63
N LEU A 207 3.07 -1.73 -1.63
CA LEU A 207 3.44 -1.89 -0.21
C LEU A 207 3.24 -3.31 0.31
N ARG A 208 2.15 -3.98 -0.10
CA ARG A 208 1.86 -5.36 0.33
C ARG A 208 2.93 -6.37 -0.10
N LEU A 209 3.50 -6.21 -1.30
CA LEU A 209 4.61 -7.04 -1.76
C LEU A 209 5.89 -6.75 -0.98
N LEU A 210 6.11 -5.50 -0.56
CA LEU A 210 7.27 -5.13 0.25
C LEU A 210 7.23 -5.84 1.60
N GLU A 211 6.10 -5.74 2.30
CA GLU A 211 5.92 -6.35 3.61
C GLU A 211 6.07 -7.89 3.52
N TYR A 212 5.38 -8.52 2.57
CA TYR A 212 5.48 -9.97 2.33
C TYR A 212 6.91 -10.40 1.93
N GLY A 213 7.58 -9.60 1.10
CA GLY A 213 8.97 -9.81 0.71
C GLY A 213 9.95 -9.74 1.87
N ALA A 214 9.79 -8.75 2.77
CA ALA A 214 10.60 -8.66 3.99
C ALA A 214 10.53 -9.93 4.83
N MET A 215 9.37 -10.59 4.84
CA MET A 215 9.09 -11.84 5.56
C MET A 215 9.42 -13.13 4.78
N ARG A 216 9.95 -13.00 3.55
CA ARG A 216 10.29 -14.12 2.65
C ARG A 216 9.09 -15.01 2.30
N TRP A 217 7.89 -14.43 2.21
CA TRP A 217 6.71 -15.18 1.79
C TRP A 217 6.59 -15.15 0.27
N PRO A 218 6.38 -16.31 -0.39
CA PRO A 218 5.93 -16.30 -1.78
C PRO A 218 4.57 -15.63 -1.87
N VAL A 219 4.31 -14.98 -3.01
CA VAL A 219 3.09 -14.20 -3.22
C VAL A 219 2.39 -14.59 -4.51
N ILE A 220 1.07 -14.84 -4.40
CA ILE A 220 0.15 -14.78 -5.54
C ILE A 220 -0.65 -13.49 -5.44
N CYS A 221 -0.70 -12.71 -6.51
CA CYS A 221 -1.38 -11.43 -6.53
C CYS A 221 -2.19 -11.24 -7.81
N THR A 222 -3.12 -10.30 -7.80
CA THR A 222 -3.79 -9.87 -9.04
C THR A 222 -2.76 -9.32 -10.02
N ASP A 223 -2.93 -9.60 -11.31
CA ASP A 223 -2.18 -8.93 -12.37
C ASP A 223 -2.67 -7.48 -12.56
N ILE A 224 -2.05 -6.54 -11.85
CA ILE A 224 -2.43 -5.11 -11.79
C ILE A 224 -1.19 -4.24 -11.59
N TYR A 225 -1.22 -2.99 -12.08
CA TYR A 225 -0.08 -2.06 -12.12
C TYR A 225 0.82 -2.05 -10.87
N PRO A 226 0.29 -1.90 -9.63
CA PRO A 226 1.13 -1.86 -8.42
C PRO A 226 2.07 -3.06 -8.30
N TYR A 227 1.60 -4.25 -8.70
CA TYR A 227 2.34 -5.51 -8.58
C TYR A 227 3.19 -5.85 -9.80
N GLN A 228 3.26 -4.94 -10.78
CA GLN A 228 4.14 -5.02 -11.94
C GLN A 228 5.40 -4.14 -11.77
N THR A 229 5.39 -3.22 -10.80
CA THR A 229 6.50 -2.30 -10.52
C THR A 229 7.81 -3.04 -10.24
N ASN A 230 8.91 -2.55 -10.85
CA ASN A 230 10.26 -3.13 -10.76
C ASN A 230 10.32 -4.65 -11.00
N ASN A 231 9.37 -5.20 -11.77
CA ASN A 231 9.27 -6.62 -12.11
C ASN A 231 9.44 -7.55 -10.88
N ALA A 232 8.66 -7.30 -9.82
CA ALA A 232 8.67 -8.14 -8.62
C ALA A 232 8.53 -9.64 -8.96
N PRO A 233 9.33 -10.54 -8.36
CA PRO A 233 9.32 -11.97 -8.64
C PRO A 233 8.14 -12.66 -7.92
N VAL A 234 6.92 -12.37 -8.37
CA VAL A 234 5.66 -12.86 -7.77
C VAL A 234 4.79 -13.53 -8.83
N CYS A 235 3.84 -14.35 -8.40
CA CYS A 235 2.86 -14.96 -9.29
C CYS A 235 1.67 -14.04 -9.49
N ARG A 236 1.61 -13.38 -10.65
CA ARG A 236 0.47 -12.58 -11.06
C ARG A 236 -0.57 -13.47 -11.76
N VAL A 237 -1.83 -13.33 -11.38
CA VAL A 237 -2.95 -14.08 -11.98
C VAL A 237 -4.11 -13.16 -12.35
N PRO A 238 -4.91 -13.49 -13.39
CA PRO A 238 -6.17 -12.81 -13.63
C PRO A 238 -7.15 -13.07 -12.48
N ASN A 239 -8.13 -12.17 -12.29
CA ASN A 239 -9.15 -12.30 -11.25
C ASN A 239 -10.24 -13.34 -11.61
N THR A 240 -9.83 -14.58 -11.84
CA THR A 240 -10.72 -15.73 -12.01
C THR A 240 -10.45 -16.76 -10.92
N THR A 241 -11.51 -17.34 -10.34
CA THR A 241 -11.38 -18.34 -9.27
C THR A 241 -10.46 -19.49 -9.66
N GLN A 242 -10.55 -19.96 -10.91
CA GLN A 242 -9.72 -21.05 -11.41
C GLN A 242 -8.23 -20.70 -11.37
N ALA A 243 -7.82 -19.54 -11.88
CA ALA A 243 -6.40 -19.16 -11.93
C ALA A 243 -5.80 -19.04 -10.52
N TRP A 244 -6.56 -18.48 -9.58
CA TRP A 244 -6.14 -18.39 -8.18
C TRP A 244 -6.00 -19.78 -7.52
N VAL A 245 -6.99 -20.66 -7.70
CA VAL A 245 -6.96 -22.02 -7.14
C VAL A 245 -5.79 -22.83 -7.72
N GLU A 246 -5.56 -22.76 -9.03
CA GLU A 246 -4.43 -23.43 -9.69
C GLU A 246 -3.09 -22.91 -9.17
N ALA A 247 -2.94 -21.59 -9.06
CA ALA A 247 -1.71 -20.97 -8.56
C ALA A 247 -1.43 -21.31 -7.08
N ILE A 248 -2.47 -21.39 -6.25
CA ILE A 248 -2.35 -21.82 -4.85
C ILE A 248 -1.93 -23.29 -4.80
N ARG A 249 -2.68 -24.18 -5.47
CA ARG A 249 -2.39 -25.63 -5.50
C ARG A 249 -0.97 -25.92 -5.95
N ALA A 250 -0.51 -25.28 -7.03
CA ALA A 250 0.86 -25.45 -7.53
C ALA A 250 1.93 -25.17 -6.47
N ARG A 251 1.73 -24.16 -5.61
CA ARG A 251 2.70 -23.77 -4.57
C ARG A 251 2.58 -24.59 -3.31
N VAL A 252 1.36 -24.94 -2.90
CA VAL A 252 1.16 -25.73 -1.67
C VAL A 252 1.51 -27.20 -1.85
N HIS A 253 1.60 -27.69 -3.09
CA HIS A 253 2.12 -29.03 -3.41
C HIS A 253 3.65 -29.10 -3.45
N ASP A 254 4.36 -28.00 -3.71
CA ASP A 254 5.83 -27.90 -3.66
C ASP A 254 6.25 -26.64 -2.90
N LEU A 255 6.21 -26.74 -1.56
CA LEU A 255 6.55 -25.63 -0.68
C LEU A 255 8.02 -25.24 -0.79
N ASP A 256 8.93 -26.17 -1.06
CA ASP A 256 10.34 -25.84 -1.22
C ASP A 256 10.56 -24.93 -2.44
N ALA A 257 9.84 -25.16 -3.54
CA ALA A 257 9.82 -24.24 -4.67
C ALA A 257 9.20 -22.89 -4.31
N ALA A 258 8.06 -22.88 -3.63
CA ALA A 258 7.41 -21.64 -3.19
C ALA A 258 8.33 -20.82 -2.26
N TYR A 259 9.03 -21.45 -1.33
CA TYR A 259 9.97 -20.79 -0.45
C TYR A 259 11.13 -20.13 -1.19
N ARG A 260 11.61 -20.72 -2.28
CA ARG A 260 12.61 -20.08 -3.16
C ARG A 260 12.06 -18.82 -3.83
N GLU A 261 10.78 -18.79 -4.21
CA GLU A 261 10.12 -17.58 -4.70
C GLU A 261 10.06 -16.50 -3.61
N GLY A 262 9.75 -16.87 -2.37
CA GLY A 262 9.77 -15.96 -1.22
C GLY A 262 11.16 -15.39 -0.93
N ASP A 263 12.21 -16.21 -1.01
CA ASP A 263 13.60 -15.76 -0.90
C ASP A 263 14.00 -14.81 -2.04
N ALA A 264 13.52 -15.05 -3.26
CA ALA A 264 13.71 -14.13 -4.39
C ALA A 264 12.99 -12.80 -4.17
N LEU A 265 11.78 -12.81 -3.61
CA LEU A 265 11.04 -11.59 -3.27
C LEU A 265 11.75 -10.78 -2.19
N ARG A 266 12.34 -11.43 -1.17
CA ARG A 266 13.19 -10.74 -0.19
C ARG A 266 14.40 -10.08 -0.85
N ALA A 267 15.09 -10.78 -1.75
CA ALA A 267 16.22 -10.21 -2.47
C ALA A 267 15.82 -9.02 -3.37
N TRP A 268 14.58 -9.00 -3.86
CA TRP A 268 14.03 -7.85 -4.59
C TRP A 268 13.74 -6.65 -3.67
N VAL A 269 13.20 -6.87 -2.46
CA VAL A 269 13.10 -5.81 -1.43
C VAL A 269 14.47 -5.27 -1.08
N ASP A 270 15.44 -6.16 -0.84
CA ASP A 270 16.81 -5.80 -0.45
C ASP A 270 17.54 -4.91 -1.46
N ARG A 271 17.17 -5.02 -2.73
CA ARG A 271 17.79 -4.27 -3.83
C ARG A 271 17.18 -2.89 -4.04
N HIS A 272 15.92 -2.67 -3.63
CA HIS A 272 15.12 -1.57 -4.17
C HIS A 272 14.26 -0.80 -3.16
N TYR A 273 13.96 -1.36 -1.98
CA TYR A 273 12.85 -0.88 -1.16
C TYR A 273 13.18 -0.65 0.32
N TRP A 274 14.46 -0.52 0.66
CA TRP A 274 14.87 -0.03 1.97
C TRP A 274 14.92 1.49 1.99
N LEU A 275 14.19 2.11 2.91
CA LEU A 275 14.05 3.56 3.01
C LEU A 275 15.42 4.24 3.17
N GLU A 276 16.28 3.64 3.97
CA GLU A 276 17.63 4.14 4.28
C GLU A 276 18.53 4.27 3.05
N ASP A 277 18.30 3.47 2.00
CA ASP A 277 19.09 3.50 0.76
C ASP A 277 18.61 4.59 -0.22
N HIS A 278 17.55 5.31 0.13
CA HIS A 278 16.85 6.25 -0.75
C HIS A 278 16.39 7.54 -0.04
N LEU A 279 17.07 7.94 1.03
CA LEU A 279 16.77 9.19 1.74
C LEU A 279 17.00 10.44 0.86
N ASP A 280 17.93 10.34 -0.08
CA ASP A 280 18.26 11.38 -1.05
C ASP A 280 17.06 11.78 -1.93
N ASP A 281 16.21 10.82 -2.31
CA ASP A 281 14.99 11.09 -3.09
C ASP A 281 14.05 12.04 -2.32
N TRP A 282 13.88 11.78 -1.02
CA TRP A 282 13.07 12.60 -0.13
C TRP A 282 13.70 13.97 0.11
N GLN A 283 15.01 14.02 0.34
CA GLN A 283 15.71 15.28 0.51
C GLN A 283 15.56 16.18 -0.73
N GLN A 284 15.74 15.61 -1.92
CA GLN A 284 15.60 16.33 -3.18
C GLN A 284 14.17 16.85 -3.38
N ALA A 285 13.14 16.02 -3.20
CA ALA A 285 11.76 16.44 -3.41
C ALA A 285 11.30 17.48 -2.39
N LEU A 286 11.72 17.34 -1.12
CA LEU A 286 11.35 18.28 -0.06
C LEU A 286 12.03 19.64 -0.22
N THR A 287 13.31 19.68 -0.61
CA THR A 287 14.09 20.92 -0.65
C THR A 287 14.16 21.56 -2.04
N GLY A 288 13.87 20.81 -3.10
CA GLY A 288 14.11 21.23 -4.49
C GLY A 288 15.60 21.35 -4.85
N GLN A 289 16.52 21.02 -3.95
CA GLN A 289 17.96 21.10 -4.18
C GLN A 289 18.49 19.74 -4.65
N ALA A 290 19.39 19.76 -5.64
CA ALA A 290 20.14 18.56 -6.01
C ALA A 290 21.03 18.13 -4.83
N VAL A 291 21.00 16.83 -4.48
CA VAL A 291 21.85 16.27 -3.43
C VAL A 291 23.31 16.47 -3.82
N LYS A 292 24.08 17.16 -2.97
CA LYS A 292 25.54 17.28 -3.14
C LYS A 292 26.16 15.91 -2.87
N LYS A 293 26.57 15.22 -3.93
CA LYS A 293 27.39 14.01 -3.87
C LYS A 293 28.75 14.27 -3.22
#